data_AF-A0A4Q4V2Z7-F1
#
_entry.id   AF-A0A4Q4V2Z7-F1
#
_cell.length_a   1.000
_cell.length_b   1.000
_cell.length_c   1.000
_cell.angle_alpha   90.00
_cell.angle_beta   90.00
_cell.angle_gamma   90.00
#
_symmetry.space_group_name_H-M   'P 1'
#
loop_
_entity.id
_entity.type
_entity.pdbx_description
1 polymer ?
#
loop_
_entity_poly.entity_id
_entity_poly.type
_entity_poly.pdbx_seq_one_letter_code
_entity_poly.pdbx_strand_id
1 'polypeptide(L)'
;MHPVCQHPGLPPQFQARTSTSTKMWSPDVWVNGPWPEYEAAFEIFTDDVIPNMFGALQADGRSIKPCRVHGGHWDENIGVNAEPGEPVVFDVWVFYAHNEYKLGMWRREAILFNQSYIRQYLLGLPPSESASQWEDRNRLYSIMFNLGQSISFPGPHRLKK
;
A
#
# COMPACT_ATOMS: atom_id res chain seq x y z
N MET A 1 -5.18 12.27 18.25
CA MET A 1 -4.27 11.09 18.33
C MET A 1 -5.13 9.90 18.71
N HIS A 2 -5.42 8.99 17.77
CA HIS A 2 -6.05 7.73 18.13
C HIS A 2 -5.00 6.81 18.75
N PRO A 3 -5.33 6.08 19.83
CA PRO A 3 -4.41 5.17 20.46
C PRO A 3 -4.05 4.05 19.48
N VAL A 4 -2.77 3.72 19.41
CA VAL A 4 -2.29 2.49 18.76
C VAL A 4 -3.02 1.34 19.46
N CYS A 5 -3.85 0.61 18.72
CA CYS A 5 -4.45 -0.62 19.20
C CYS A 5 -3.31 -1.61 19.48
N GLN A 6 -2.86 -1.69 20.73
CA GLN A 6 -2.01 -2.78 21.18
C GLN A 6 -2.91 -4.00 21.24
N HIS A 7 -2.80 -4.88 20.25
CA HIS A 7 -3.49 -6.16 20.25
C HIS A 7 -2.71 -7.13 21.17
N PRO A 8 -3.26 -7.53 22.33
CA PRO A 8 -2.59 -8.47 23.21
C PRO A 8 -2.63 -9.87 22.58
N GLY A 9 -1.46 -10.45 22.31
CA GLY A 9 -1.34 -11.84 21.85
C GLY A 9 -0.34 -12.13 20.73
N LEU A 10 0.32 -11.12 20.14
CA LEU A 10 1.34 -11.36 19.11
C LEU A 10 2.67 -11.82 19.74
N PRO A 11 3.27 -12.95 19.29
CA PRO A 11 4.56 -13.42 19.76
C PRO A 11 5.66 -12.34 19.59
N PRO A 12 6.68 -12.29 20.48
CA PRO A 12 7.67 -11.22 20.52
C PRO A 12 8.41 -10.97 19.19
N GLN A 13 8.63 -12.02 18.37
CA GLN A 13 9.27 -11.88 17.06
C GLN A 13 8.45 -11.09 16.02
N PHE A 14 7.15 -10.91 16.24
CA PHE A 14 6.27 -10.15 15.34
C PHE A 14 6.07 -8.68 15.76
N GLN A 15 6.61 -8.28 16.91
CA GLN A 15 6.40 -6.94 17.48
C GLN A 15 7.32 -5.85 16.87
N ALA A 16 8.26 -6.22 15.99
CA ALA A 16 9.25 -5.29 15.42
C ALA A 16 8.97 -4.83 13.97
N ARG A 17 7.87 -5.26 13.32
CA ARG A 17 7.60 -4.94 11.91
C ARG A 17 6.71 -3.70 11.79
N THR A 18 7.32 -2.53 11.59
CA THR A 18 6.70 -1.19 11.74
C THR A 18 5.96 -0.65 10.51
N SER A 19 6.01 -1.33 9.36
CA SER A 19 5.35 -0.86 8.14
C SER A 19 3.85 -1.23 8.10
N THR A 20 3.02 -0.43 7.42
CA THR A 20 1.58 -0.72 7.28
C THR A 20 1.33 -2.07 6.60
N SER A 21 2.16 -2.46 5.64
CA SER A 21 2.05 -3.74 4.92
C SER A 21 2.24 -4.94 5.85
N THR A 22 3.12 -4.83 6.84
CA THR A 22 3.39 -5.95 7.75
C THR A 22 2.30 -6.20 8.78
N LYS A 23 1.44 -5.21 9.02
CA LYS A 23 0.29 -5.34 9.92
C LYS A 23 -0.85 -6.16 9.33
N MET A 24 -0.93 -6.28 8.00
CA MET A 24 -2.01 -6.99 7.32
C MET A 24 -1.75 -8.50 7.18
N TRP A 25 -0.52 -8.96 7.38
CA TRP A 25 -0.17 -10.37 7.23
C TRP A 25 -0.82 -11.28 8.28
N SER A 26 -0.72 -10.96 9.57
CA SER A 26 -1.32 -11.82 10.61
C SER A 26 -2.86 -11.93 10.49
N PRO A 27 -3.60 -10.83 10.23
CA PRO A 27 -5.02 -10.93 9.91
C PRO A 27 -5.31 -11.78 8.67
N ASP A 28 -4.50 -11.65 7.61
CA ASP A 28 -4.67 -12.43 6.39
C ASP A 28 -4.47 -13.94 6.63
N VAL A 29 -3.40 -14.34 7.33
CA VAL A 29 -3.17 -15.73 7.74
C VAL A 29 -4.29 -16.23 8.66
N TRP A 30 -4.80 -15.39 9.56
CA TRP A 30 -5.91 -15.76 10.45
C TRP A 30 -7.22 -16.00 9.67
N VAL A 31 -7.51 -15.16 8.67
CA VAL A 31 -8.73 -15.26 7.85
C VAL A 31 -8.64 -16.43 6.84
N ASN A 32 -7.50 -16.57 6.17
CA ASN A 32 -7.35 -17.48 5.03
C ASN A 32 -6.68 -18.82 5.38
N GLY A 33 -6.14 -18.94 6.60
CA GLY A 33 -5.40 -20.11 7.06
C GLY A 33 -3.90 -20.06 6.74
N PRO A 34 -3.10 -20.92 7.38
CA PRO A 34 -1.66 -20.98 7.17
C PRO A 34 -1.32 -21.46 5.77
N TRP A 35 -0.26 -20.91 5.20
CA TRP A 35 0.25 -21.30 3.88
C TRP A 35 1.78 -21.20 3.88
N PRO A 36 2.52 -22.32 4.04
CA PRO A 36 3.95 -22.30 4.27
C PRO A 36 4.76 -21.52 3.22
N GLU A 37 4.42 -21.65 1.94
CA GLU A 37 5.12 -20.92 0.87
C GLU A 37 4.89 -19.41 0.94
N TYR A 38 3.68 -18.99 1.31
CA TYR A 38 3.36 -17.57 1.53
C TYR A 38 4.07 -17.02 2.77
N GLU A 39 4.09 -17.77 3.86
CA GLU A 39 4.78 -17.37 5.09
C GLU A 39 6.29 -17.22 4.85
N ALA A 40 6.92 -18.17 4.16
CA ALA A 40 8.32 -18.09 3.75
C ALA A 40 8.58 -16.91 2.80
N ALA A 41 7.70 -16.68 1.82
CA ALA A 41 7.81 -15.53 0.93
C ALA A 41 7.67 -14.20 1.69
N PHE A 42 6.80 -14.17 2.69
CA PHE A 42 6.58 -13.00 3.53
C PHE A 42 7.80 -12.70 4.41
N GLU A 43 8.51 -13.72 4.93
CA GLU A 43 9.78 -13.53 5.63
C GLU A 43 10.85 -12.88 4.73
N ILE A 44 11.03 -13.39 3.50
CA ILE A 44 11.94 -12.77 2.51
C ILE A 44 11.53 -11.33 2.23
N PHE A 45 10.23 -11.10 2.04
CA PHE A 45 9.70 -9.77 1.78
C PHE A 45 10.01 -8.78 2.92
N THR A 46 9.87 -9.20 4.17
CA THR A 46 10.11 -8.31 5.32
C THR A 46 11.57 -8.11 5.64
N ASP A 47 12.39 -9.14 5.45
CA ASP A 47 13.76 -9.15 5.94
C ASP A 47 14.76 -8.68 4.87
N ASP A 48 14.39 -8.78 3.58
CA ASP A 48 15.25 -8.37 2.46
C ASP A 48 14.60 -7.27 1.59
N VAL A 49 13.39 -7.51 1.07
CA VAL A 49 12.79 -6.60 0.07
C VAL A 49 12.47 -5.22 0.65
N ILE A 50 11.79 -5.17 1.81
CA ILE A 50 11.46 -3.89 2.47
C ILE A 50 12.73 -3.08 2.79
N PRO A 51 13.73 -3.61 3.52
CA PRO A 51 14.95 -2.89 3.84
C PRO A 51 15.69 -2.38 2.61
N ASN A 52 15.83 -3.18 1.55
CA ASN A 52 16.53 -2.76 0.33
C ASN A 52 15.81 -1.62 -0.39
N MET A 53 14.47 -1.68 -0.50
CA MET A 53 13.69 -0.65 -1.19
C MET A 53 13.70 0.69 -0.44
N PHE A 54 13.54 0.67 0.89
CA PHE A 54 13.60 1.90 1.69
C PHE A 54 15.03 2.40 1.91
N GLY A 55 16.00 1.49 2.01
CA GLY A 55 17.42 1.82 2.07
C GLY A 55 17.85 2.61 0.85
N ALA A 56 17.45 2.17 -0.35
CA ALA A 56 17.76 2.88 -1.58
C ALA A 56 17.14 4.29 -1.68
N LEU A 57 15.99 4.53 -1.04
CA LEU A 57 15.38 5.87 -0.95
C LEU A 57 16.10 6.82 0.03
N GLN A 58 16.93 6.26 0.92
CA GLN A 58 17.62 6.99 1.99
C GLN A 58 19.15 6.97 1.84
N ALA A 59 19.66 6.29 0.80
CA ALA A 59 21.08 6.23 0.50
C ALA A 59 21.59 7.57 -0.07
N ASP A 60 22.91 7.75 -0.06
CA ASP A 60 23.57 8.92 -0.67
C ASP A 60 23.05 10.28 -0.16
N GLY A 61 22.73 10.35 1.13
CA GLY A 61 22.20 11.58 1.76
C GLY A 61 20.74 11.90 1.40
N ARG A 62 20.04 11.00 0.70
CA ARG A 62 18.61 11.14 0.42
C ARG A 62 17.78 10.89 1.67
N SER A 63 16.57 11.42 1.66
CA SER A 63 15.59 11.21 2.72
C SER A 63 14.20 11.09 2.13
N ILE A 64 13.37 10.22 2.68
CA ILE A 64 11.97 10.12 2.29
C ILE A 64 11.22 11.35 2.81
N LYS A 65 10.72 12.18 1.90
CA LYS A 65 9.85 13.30 2.25
C LYS A 65 8.46 12.77 2.66
N PRO A 66 7.99 13.01 3.89
CA PRO A 66 6.64 12.65 4.27
C PRO A 66 5.64 13.50 3.48
N CYS A 67 4.70 12.84 2.82
CA CYS A 67 3.63 13.44 2.02
C CYS A 67 2.28 13.02 2.58
N ARG A 68 1.30 13.93 2.53
CA ARG A 68 -0.07 13.62 2.91
C ARG A 68 -0.69 12.72 1.83
N VAL A 69 -1.06 11.49 2.19
CA VAL A 69 -1.64 10.49 1.29
C VAL A 69 -3.08 10.20 1.73
N HIS A 70 -3.96 9.98 0.76
CA HIS A 70 -5.40 9.72 0.98
C HIS A 70 -5.70 8.33 1.58
N GLY A 71 -4.80 7.36 1.38
CA GLY A 71 -4.91 6.00 1.95
C GLY A 71 -5.90 5.08 1.25
N GLY A 72 -6.99 5.58 0.65
CA GLY A 72 -7.98 4.77 -0.08
C GLY A 72 -8.41 5.40 -1.40
N HIS A 73 -7.47 5.92 -2.20
CA HIS A 73 -7.81 6.64 -3.43
C HIS A 73 -7.93 5.65 -4.59
N TRP A 74 -9.15 5.44 -5.08
CA TRP A 74 -9.49 4.60 -6.23
C TRP A 74 -10.76 5.12 -6.92
N ASP A 75 -11.16 4.50 -8.02
CA ASP A 75 -12.22 4.98 -8.90
C ASP A 75 -13.60 5.08 -8.24
N GLU A 76 -13.94 4.20 -7.29
CA GLU A 76 -15.20 4.30 -6.53
C GLU A 76 -15.18 5.41 -5.46
N ASN A 77 -14.01 5.94 -5.11
CA ASN A 77 -13.85 7.00 -4.11
C ASN A 77 -13.60 8.38 -4.74
N ILE A 78 -13.91 8.53 -6.03
CA ILE A 78 -13.85 9.83 -6.71
C ILE A 78 -15.18 10.16 -7.38
N GLY A 79 -15.44 11.45 -7.51
CA GLY A 79 -16.56 11.97 -8.27
C GLY A 79 -16.25 13.32 -8.86
N VAL A 80 -17.23 13.89 -9.53
CA VAL A 80 -17.16 15.24 -10.09
C VAL A 80 -18.37 16.00 -9.58
N ASN A 81 -18.16 17.18 -8.98
CA ASN A 81 -19.25 18.05 -8.57
C ASN A 81 -20.11 18.42 -9.78
N ALA A 82 -21.44 18.40 -9.62
CA ALA A 82 -22.36 18.79 -10.71
C ALA A 82 -22.06 20.22 -11.22
N GLU A 83 -21.77 21.13 -10.29
CA GLU A 83 -21.21 22.45 -10.55
C GLU A 83 -20.20 22.74 -9.43
N PRO A 84 -18.96 23.20 -9.71
CA PRO A 84 -18.43 23.68 -10.99
C PRO A 84 -17.74 22.62 -11.88
N GLY A 85 -17.96 21.32 -11.67
CA GLY A 85 -17.24 20.27 -12.41
C GLY A 85 -15.87 19.93 -11.82
N GLU A 86 -15.61 20.29 -10.56
CA GLU A 86 -14.36 19.97 -9.88
C GLU A 86 -14.32 18.52 -9.38
N PRO A 87 -13.13 17.89 -9.39
CA PRO A 87 -12.97 16.55 -8.83
C PRO A 87 -13.15 16.57 -7.31
N VAL A 88 -13.89 15.59 -6.80
CA VAL A 88 -14.10 15.35 -5.38
C VAL A 88 -13.59 13.96 -5.02
N VAL A 89 -13.06 13.83 -3.81
CA VAL A 89 -12.55 12.56 -3.28
C VAL A 89 -13.27 12.24 -1.97
N PHE A 90 -13.71 10.99 -1.82
CA PHE A 90 -14.48 10.47 -0.71
C PHE A 90 -13.69 9.43 0.10
N ASP A 91 -14.19 9.04 1.27
CA ASP A 91 -13.65 7.96 2.10
C ASP A 91 -12.15 8.09 2.41
N VAL A 92 -11.83 9.27 2.95
CA VAL A 92 -10.47 9.69 3.27
C VAL A 92 -9.88 8.88 4.44
N TRP A 93 -8.75 8.21 4.20
CA TRP A 93 -7.93 7.60 5.25
C TRP A 93 -6.54 8.27 5.24
N VAL A 94 -6.49 9.51 5.71
CA VAL A 94 -5.31 10.37 5.53
C VAL A 94 -4.20 10.07 6.52
N PHE A 95 -2.98 9.89 6.03
CA PHE A 95 -1.77 9.81 6.83
C PHE A 95 -0.54 10.31 6.05
N TYR A 96 0.59 10.44 6.75
CA TYR A 96 1.86 10.80 6.12
C TYR A 96 2.61 9.55 5.66
N ALA A 97 3.02 9.53 4.39
CA ALA A 97 3.78 8.44 3.78
C ALA A 97 4.65 8.95 2.62
N HIS A 98 5.48 8.08 2.05
CA HIS A 98 6.12 8.33 0.76
C HIS A 98 5.05 8.58 -0.32
N ASN A 99 5.23 9.56 -1.19
CA ASN A 99 4.23 9.95 -2.21
C ASN A 99 3.81 8.78 -3.10
N GLU A 100 4.76 7.93 -3.49
CA GLU A 100 4.51 6.75 -4.34
C GLU A 100 3.60 5.71 -3.69
N TYR A 101 3.41 5.75 -2.37
CA TYR A 101 2.47 4.86 -1.68
C TYR A 101 1.06 4.91 -2.29
N LYS A 102 0.63 6.11 -2.71
CA LYS A 102 -0.69 6.33 -3.31
C LYS A 102 -0.94 5.41 -4.52
N LEU A 103 0.10 5.12 -5.28
CA LEU A 103 0.03 4.36 -6.51
C LEU A 103 -0.10 2.85 -6.25
N GLY A 104 0.17 2.37 -5.03
CA GLY A 104 -0.02 0.97 -4.65
C GLY A 104 -1.46 0.52 -4.83
N MET A 105 -2.45 1.34 -4.44
CA MET A 105 -3.87 1.05 -4.65
C MET A 105 -4.21 0.95 -6.14
N TRP A 106 -3.62 1.84 -6.95
CA TRP A 106 -3.93 1.96 -8.39
C TRP A 106 -3.42 0.78 -9.21
N ARG A 107 -2.53 -0.05 -8.65
CA ARG A 107 -2.04 -1.28 -9.30
C ARG A 107 -2.96 -2.48 -9.17
N ARG A 108 -3.97 -2.42 -8.31
CA ARG A 108 -4.90 -3.54 -8.15
C ARG A 108 -5.69 -3.75 -9.42
N GLU A 109 -5.85 -5.00 -9.83
CA GLU A 109 -6.51 -5.37 -11.10
C GLU A 109 -7.96 -4.89 -11.19
N ALA A 110 -8.65 -4.81 -10.05
CA ALA A 110 -10.04 -4.36 -9.99
C ALA A 110 -10.23 -2.84 -10.11
N ILE A 111 -9.15 -2.06 -10.16
CA ILE A 111 -9.18 -0.58 -10.10
C ILE A 111 -9.08 -0.01 -11.50
N LEU A 112 -9.92 0.98 -11.82
CA LEU A 112 -10.04 1.53 -13.18
C LEU A 112 -8.99 2.59 -13.55
N PHE A 113 -8.09 2.94 -12.63
CA PHE A 113 -7.03 3.90 -12.87
C PHE A 113 -5.91 3.31 -13.73
N ASN A 114 -6.04 3.53 -15.03
CA ASN A 114 -5.07 3.08 -16.02
C ASN A 114 -3.81 3.98 -16.11
N GLN A 115 -2.93 3.65 -17.05
CA GLN A 115 -1.66 4.35 -17.29
C GLN A 115 -1.80 5.87 -17.54
N SER A 116 -2.94 6.35 -18.03
CA SER A 116 -3.16 7.79 -18.21
C SER A 116 -3.21 8.55 -16.89
N TYR A 117 -3.83 7.98 -15.84
CA TYR A 117 -3.87 8.56 -14.50
C TYR A 117 -2.48 8.57 -13.87
N ILE A 118 -1.74 7.47 -14.01
CA ILE A 118 -0.36 7.36 -13.54
C ILE A 118 0.50 8.43 -14.22
N ARG A 119 0.40 8.57 -15.55
CA ARG A 119 1.15 9.59 -16.30
C ARG A 119 0.83 11.01 -15.80
N GLN A 120 -0.44 11.33 -15.58
CA GLN A 120 -0.84 12.65 -15.04
C GLN A 120 -0.28 12.89 -13.64
N TYR A 121 -0.27 11.88 -12.77
CA TYR A 121 0.34 11.97 -11.45
C TYR A 121 1.85 12.26 -11.54
N LEU A 122 2.55 11.55 -12.43
CA LEU A 122 3.99 11.67 -12.63
C LEU A 122 4.42 13.03 -13.22
N LEU A 123 3.53 13.78 -13.88
CA LEU A 123 3.80 15.15 -14.31
C LEU A 123 3.99 16.11 -13.13
N GLY A 124 3.29 15.87 -12.00
CA GLY A 124 3.42 16.68 -10.79
C GLY A 124 4.43 16.12 -9.79
N LEU A 125 4.55 14.80 -9.71
CA LEU A 125 5.45 14.09 -8.79
C LEU A 125 6.20 12.99 -9.55
N PRO A 126 7.38 13.30 -10.12
CA PRO A 126 8.18 12.29 -10.82
C PRO A 126 8.65 11.19 -9.86
N PRO A 127 9.09 10.03 -10.39
CA PRO A 127 9.66 8.95 -9.58
C PRO A 127 10.77 9.45 -8.65
N SER A 128 10.75 9.01 -7.39
CA SER A 128 11.85 9.27 -6.45
C SER A 128 13.10 8.51 -6.88
N GLU A 129 14.28 9.11 -6.69
CA GLU A 129 15.54 8.41 -6.89
C GLU A 129 15.73 7.32 -5.81
N SER A 130 16.08 6.08 -6.15
CA SER A 130 16.49 5.55 -7.46
C SER A 130 15.31 5.28 -8.38
N ALA A 131 15.23 5.97 -9.52
CA ALA A 131 14.07 5.86 -10.43
C ALA A 131 13.91 4.46 -11.04
N SER A 132 15.00 3.70 -11.19
CA SER A 132 14.99 2.32 -11.70
C SER A 132 14.18 1.35 -10.83
N GLN A 133 14.03 1.64 -9.53
CA GLN A 133 13.29 0.82 -8.58
C GLN A 133 11.84 1.31 -8.39
N TRP A 134 11.40 2.33 -9.13
CA TRP A 134 10.06 2.90 -8.97
C TRP A 134 8.97 1.85 -9.12
N GLU A 135 9.00 1.06 -10.19
CA GLU A 135 8.05 -0.03 -10.44
C GLU A 135 7.98 -1.02 -9.27
N ASP A 136 9.13 -1.41 -8.72
CA ASP A 136 9.22 -2.37 -7.62
C ASP A 136 8.67 -1.78 -6.31
N ARG A 137 8.92 -0.49 -6.02
CA ARG A 137 8.31 0.19 -4.87
C ARG A 137 6.80 0.25 -4.98
N ASN A 138 6.27 0.49 -6.18
CA ASN A 138 4.82 0.51 -6.35
C ASN A 138 4.21 -0.90 -6.14
N ARG A 139 4.90 -1.97 -6.57
CA ARG A 139 4.49 -3.36 -6.25
C ARG A 139 4.56 -3.63 -4.75
N LEU A 140 5.61 -3.18 -4.07
CA LEU A 140 5.71 -3.26 -2.61
C LEU A 140 4.53 -2.56 -1.93
N TYR A 141 4.16 -1.36 -2.39
CA TYR A 141 3.02 -0.62 -1.83
C TYR A 141 1.67 -1.27 -2.13
N SER A 142 1.52 -1.99 -3.26
CA SER A 142 0.26 -2.67 -3.59
C SER A 142 -0.05 -3.86 -2.67
N ILE A 143 0.97 -4.49 -2.08
CA ILE A 143 0.81 -5.65 -1.19
C ILE A 143 -0.14 -5.35 -0.03
N MET A 144 -0.04 -4.16 0.59
CA MET A 144 -0.95 -3.76 1.68
C MET A 144 -2.42 -3.84 1.24
N PHE A 145 -2.72 -3.29 0.06
CA PHE A 145 -4.08 -3.24 -0.47
C PHE A 145 -4.58 -4.61 -0.93
N ASN A 146 -3.69 -5.44 -1.48
CA ASN A 146 -3.99 -6.82 -1.85
C ASN A 146 -4.33 -7.67 -0.63
N LEU A 147 -3.55 -7.55 0.45
CA LEU A 147 -3.84 -8.23 1.72
C LEU A 147 -5.15 -7.72 2.33
N GLY A 148 -5.39 -6.40 2.31
CA GLY A 148 -6.68 -5.84 2.75
C GLY A 148 -7.88 -6.40 1.99
N GLN A 149 -7.74 -6.59 0.67
CA GLN A 149 -8.75 -7.25 -0.15
C GLN A 149 -8.90 -8.74 0.21
N SER A 150 -7.80 -9.46 0.34
CA SER A 150 -7.77 -10.89 0.72
C SER A 150 -8.49 -11.14 2.05
N ILE A 151 -8.26 -10.29 3.04
CA ILE A 151 -8.94 -10.31 4.33
C ILE A 151 -10.46 -10.05 4.18
N SER A 152 -10.83 -9.08 3.33
CA SER A 152 -12.22 -8.67 3.14
C SER A 152 -13.04 -9.70 2.34
N PHE A 153 -12.38 -10.46 1.47
CA PHE A 153 -13.01 -11.41 0.57
C PHE A 153 -12.27 -12.76 0.58
N PRO A 154 -12.36 -13.53 1.67
CA PRO A 154 -11.65 -14.80 1.79
C PRO A 154 -12.10 -15.86 0.78
N GLY A 155 -11.14 -16.66 0.32
CA GLY A 155 -11.36 -17.83 -0.53
C GLY A 155 -11.44 -17.55 -2.05
N PRO A 156 -11.44 -18.60 -2.89
CA PRO A 156 -11.27 -18.50 -4.35
C PRO A 156 -12.48 -17.95 -5.13
N HIS A 157 -13.56 -17.53 -4.47
CA HIS A 157 -14.87 -17.33 -5.12
C HIS A 157 -15.58 -16.03 -4.77
N ARG A 158 -14.89 -14.89 -4.71
CA ARG A 158 -15.60 -13.62 -4.50
C ARG A 158 -14.93 -12.37 -5.07
N LEU A 159 -14.48 -12.45 -6.32
CA LEU A 159 -14.46 -11.25 -7.17
C LEU A 159 -15.86 -11.09 -7.75
N LYS A 160 -16.72 -10.30 -7.09
CA LYS A 160 -17.92 -9.82 -7.77
C LYS A 160 -17.45 -8.85 -8.84
N LYS A 161 -17.69 -9.22 -10.11
CA LYS A 161 -17.64 -8.33 -11.25
C LYS A 161 -18.67 -7.22 -11.11
#